data_AF-B4CTM2-F1
#
_entry.id   AF-B4CTM2-F1
#
_cell.length_a   1.000
_cell.length_b   1.000
_cell.length_c   1.000
_cell.angle_alpha   90.00
_cell.angle_beta   90.00
_cell.angle_gamma   90.00
#
_symmetry.space_group_name_H-M   'P 1'
#
loop_
_entity.id
_entity.type
_entity.pdbx_description
1 polymer ?
#
loop_
_entity_poly.entity_id
_entity_poly.type
_entity_poly.pdbx_seq_one_letter_code
_entity_poly.pdbx_strand_id
1 'polypeptide(L)'
;MSSHLTPEHLRLEEDASRKKNWKRWGPYLTERQWGTVREDYSANGDAWTYFPHEHARSRAYRWGEDGLLGISDREGRLCFALALWNERDPILKERLFGLTNPQGNHGEDPKEVWHYLDSTPTHSYMRALYKYPQAAFPYERLIEENARRSREEREFELEDTGVFDESRYFDVIAEYAKIDPDDILIRITVANRGPDAAPIHVLPTVWFRNTWLWGCKHEGCTLKPRISKLDDHLLTLQHESLHSFRFAAETIAPWLFTENESNNEKLFGSPNLSPYVKDAFHEAVVHGKADTVNPREFGTKAAAHYRLMIPAGGEVVLRFRLAAAHACPTVPFGDFEETFATRRAEADAFYDVKCSRALGPEQRRVMRQAYAQPPVVEAILPLRREGLAGW
;
A
#
# COMPACT_ATOMS: atom_id res chain seq x y z
N MET A 1 20.10 32.51 -16.21
CA MET A 1 19.43 31.31 -16.76
C MET A 1 18.03 31.30 -16.18
N SER A 2 17.03 31.72 -16.96
CA SER A 2 15.63 31.72 -16.49
C SER A 2 15.21 30.28 -16.25
N SER A 3 15.22 29.84 -14.99
CA SER A 3 14.75 28.53 -14.58
C SER A 3 13.26 28.46 -14.90
N HIS A 4 12.84 27.46 -15.67
CA HIS A 4 11.42 27.16 -15.82
C HIS A 4 10.93 26.60 -14.47
N LEU A 5 10.57 27.51 -13.55
CA LEU A 5 9.94 27.17 -12.28
C LEU A 5 8.57 26.55 -12.58
N THR A 6 8.45 25.25 -12.32
CA THR A 6 7.18 24.52 -12.42
C THR A 6 6.43 24.59 -11.08
N PRO A 7 5.13 24.28 -11.04
CA PRO A 7 4.39 24.23 -9.78
C PRO A 7 5.02 23.30 -8.73
N GLU A 8 5.65 22.20 -9.15
CA GLU A 8 6.37 21.30 -8.23
C GLU A 8 7.61 21.96 -7.61
N HIS A 9 8.32 22.83 -8.33
CA HIS A 9 9.42 23.59 -7.76
C HIS A 9 8.93 24.58 -6.68
N LEU A 10 7.76 25.19 -6.89
CA LEU A 10 7.14 26.06 -5.88
C LEU A 10 6.76 25.27 -4.62
N ARG A 11 6.18 24.08 -4.77
CA ARG A 11 5.88 23.19 -3.61
C ARG A 11 7.14 22.79 -2.84
N LEU A 12 8.23 22.49 -3.56
CA LEU A 12 9.52 22.19 -2.93
C LEU A 12 10.05 23.38 -2.13
N GLU A 13 9.89 24.60 -2.63
CA GLU A 13 10.26 25.82 -1.91
C GLU A 13 9.36 26.07 -0.69
N GLU A 14 8.05 25.87 -0.81
CA GLU A 14 7.10 25.96 0.30
C GLU A 14 7.38 24.93 1.40
N ASP A 15 7.76 23.71 1.04
CA ASP A 15 8.17 22.64 1.97
C ASP A 15 9.50 22.97 2.65
N ALA A 16 10.51 23.40 1.89
CA ALA A 16 11.81 23.79 2.41
C ALA A 16 11.73 24.99 3.36
N SER A 17 10.86 25.96 3.05
CA SER A 17 10.59 27.14 3.89
C SER A 17 9.55 26.90 4.98
N ARG A 18 9.03 25.67 5.13
CA ARG A 18 8.01 25.28 6.12
C ARG A 18 6.71 26.07 6.04
N LYS A 19 6.40 26.68 4.90
CA LYS A 19 5.10 27.33 4.64
C LYS A 19 3.98 26.29 4.52
N LYS A 20 4.26 25.18 3.84
CA LYS A 20 3.34 24.05 3.67
C LYS A 20 4.10 22.73 3.79
N ASN A 21 3.59 21.78 4.58
CA ASN A 21 4.25 20.50 4.81
C ASN A 21 3.92 19.48 3.72
N TRP A 22 4.29 19.75 2.47
CA TRP A 22 3.92 18.89 1.34
C TRP A 22 4.40 17.45 1.51
N LYS A 23 5.59 17.23 2.11
CA LYS A 23 6.11 15.89 2.41
C LYS A 23 5.59 15.29 3.71
N ARG A 24 4.50 15.82 4.28
CA ARG A 24 3.86 15.18 5.44
C ARG A 24 3.30 13.81 5.07
N TRP A 25 2.69 13.69 3.90
CA TRP A 25 2.09 12.45 3.42
C TRP A 25 2.87 11.89 2.24
N GLY A 26 3.08 10.59 2.22
CA GLY A 26 3.84 9.95 1.17
C GLY A 26 3.83 8.43 1.33
N PRO A 27 4.55 7.73 0.46
CA PRO A 27 4.58 6.28 0.45
C PRO A 27 5.62 5.79 1.47
N TYR A 28 5.38 6.08 2.75
CA TYR A 28 6.30 5.80 3.85
C TYR A 28 6.03 4.46 4.54
N LEU A 29 5.09 3.67 4.03
CA LEU A 29 4.90 2.29 4.47
C LEU A 29 6.09 1.42 4.05
N THR A 30 6.33 0.39 4.84
CA THR A 30 7.52 -0.45 4.76
C THR A 30 7.50 -1.47 3.62
N GLU A 31 6.49 -1.48 2.74
CA GLU A 31 6.48 -2.29 1.50
C GLU A 31 7.67 -1.95 0.57
N ARG A 32 8.34 -0.81 0.83
CA ARG A 32 9.55 -0.33 0.16
C ARG A 32 10.87 -0.70 0.87
N GLN A 33 10.81 -1.40 1.99
CA GLN A 33 11.95 -1.64 2.89
C GLN A 33 12.35 -3.14 2.94
N TRP A 34 12.49 -3.76 1.78
CA TRP A 34 13.10 -5.10 1.67
C TRP A 34 14.59 -5.03 2.07
N GLY A 35 15.12 -6.09 2.68
CA GLY A 35 16.50 -6.12 3.17
C GLY A 35 16.67 -5.56 4.58
N THR A 36 15.59 -5.19 5.27
CA THR A 36 15.65 -4.55 6.59
C THR A 36 14.94 -5.36 7.67
N VAL A 37 15.52 -5.36 8.88
CA VAL A 37 14.92 -6.01 10.05
C VAL A 37 13.59 -5.31 10.37
N ARG A 38 12.49 -6.06 10.28
CA ARG A 38 11.15 -5.54 10.57
C ARG A 38 10.97 -5.34 12.06
N GLU A 39 11.12 -6.42 12.83
CA GLU A 39 11.13 -6.42 14.29
C GLU A 39 11.97 -7.60 14.79
N ASP A 40 12.79 -7.36 15.81
CA ASP A 40 13.47 -8.42 16.52
C ASP A 40 13.49 -8.12 18.02
N TYR A 41 12.86 -9.01 18.79
CA TYR A 41 12.97 -9.03 20.26
C TYR A 41 13.33 -10.44 20.75
N SER A 42 13.89 -11.27 19.86
CA SER A 42 14.39 -12.59 20.22
C SER A 42 15.60 -12.44 21.15
N ALA A 43 15.79 -13.41 22.04
CA ALA A 43 16.92 -13.39 22.97
C ALA A 43 18.28 -13.61 22.27
N ASN A 44 18.26 -14.13 21.04
CA ASN A 44 19.42 -14.56 20.27
C ASN A 44 19.70 -13.70 19.02
N GLY A 45 18.89 -12.68 18.73
CA GLY A 45 19.08 -11.82 17.55
C GLY A 45 18.63 -12.44 16.23
N ASP A 46 17.65 -13.36 16.26
CA ASP A 46 17.05 -13.97 15.08
C ASP A 46 16.05 -13.04 14.38
N ALA A 47 16.59 -12.02 13.73
CA ALA A 47 15.83 -11.00 13.04
C ALA A 47 14.99 -11.49 11.84
N TRP A 48 15.29 -12.68 11.30
CA TRP A 48 14.68 -13.18 10.06
C TRP A 48 13.51 -14.13 10.31
N THR A 49 13.52 -14.87 11.43
CA THR A 49 12.43 -15.79 11.75
C THR A 49 11.49 -15.28 12.86
N TYR A 50 11.89 -14.27 13.63
CA TYR A 50 11.12 -13.80 14.79
C TYR A 50 9.77 -13.15 14.42
N PHE A 51 9.70 -12.47 13.27
CA PHE A 51 8.48 -11.86 12.75
C PHE A 51 8.21 -12.35 11.32
N PRO A 52 7.72 -13.59 11.15
CA PRO A 52 7.49 -14.15 9.83
C PRO A 52 6.29 -13.49 9.15
N HIS A 53 6.22 -13.62 7.82
CA HIS A 53 5.10 -13.12 7.00
C HIS A 53 3.72 -13.57 7.54
N GLU A 54 3.62 -14.79 8.08
CA GLU A 54 2.38 -15.32 8.66
C GLU A 54 1.88 -14.52 9.87
N HIS A 55 2.79 -14.17 10.79
CA HIS A 55 2.44 -13.42 12.00
C HIS A 55 1.94 -12.02 11.66
N ALA A 56 2.44 -11.46 10.55
CA ALA A 56 2.27 -10.08 10.19
C ALA A 56 0.80 -9.64 10.01
N ARG A 57 -0.10 -10.59 9.66
CA ARG A 57 -1.56 -10.38 9.60
C ARG A 57 -2.19 -10.21 10.98
N SER A 58 -1.65 -10.92 11.98
CA SER A 58 -2.22 -11.03 13.32
C SER A 58 -1.44 -10.21 14.36
N ARG A 59 -0.24 -9.72 14.03
CA ARG A 59 0.68 -9.02 14.94
C ARG A 59 0.80 -7.55 14.55
N ALA A 60 0.51 -6.65 15.49
CA ALA A 60 0.68 -5.21 15.29
C ALA A 60 2.17 -4.84 15.20
N TYR A 61 2.51 -3.93 14.29
CA TYR A 61 3.86 -3.41 14.16
C TYR A 61 4.11 -2.30 15.18
N ARG A 62 5.37 -2.13 15.57
CA ARG A 62 5.81 -1.16 16.58
C ARG A 62 6.67 -0.05 16.00
N TRP A 63 7.66 -0.41 15.18
CA TRP A 63 8.66 0.55 14.66
C TRP A 63 8.31 1.10 13.27
N GLY A 64 7.28 0.54 12.62
CA GLY A 64 6.79 0.94 11.31
C GLY A 64 5.37 0.44 11.07
N GLU A 65 4.90 0.50 9.84
CA GLU A 65 3.67 -0.16 9.38
C GLU A 65 3.89 -0.65 7.95
N ASP A 66 3.14 -1.66 7.55
CA ASP A 66 3.23 -2.26 6.23
C ASP A 66 1.85 -2.27 5.57
N GLY A 67 1.82 -2.21 4.24
CA GLY A 67 0.57 -2.16 3.50
C GLY A 67 0.79 -2.02 2.00
N LEU A 68 -0.06 -2.70 1.23
CA LEU A 68 0.00 -2.76 -0.23
C LEU A 68 -0.42 -1.43 -0.89
N LEU A 69 0.49 -0.87 -1.70
CA LEU A 69 0.36 0.38 -2.46
C LEU A 69 -0.03 1.58 -1.60
N GLY A 70 0.40 1.60 -0.34
CA GLY A 70 -0.15 2.50 0.67
C GLY A 70 0.62 3.81 0.88
N ILE A 71 0.01 4.69 1.66
CA ILE A 71 0.59 5.95 2.13
C ILE A 71 0.44 6.07 3.65
N SER A 72 1.28 6.90 4.25
CA SER A 72 1.12 7.33 5.63
C SER A 72 1.60 8.76 5.80
N ASP A 73 1.31 9.35 6.95
CA ASP A 73 2.07 10.52 7.37
C ASP A 73 3.53 10.10 7.67
N ARG A 74 4.47 11.04 7.57
CA ARG A 74 5.91 10.79 7.70
C ARG A 74 6.34 10.23 9.06
N GLU A 75 5.48 10.30 10.07
CA GLU A 75 5.71 9.72 11.39
C GLU A 75 4.99 8.37 11.57
N GLY A 76 4.34 7.87 10.51
CA GLY A 76 3.70 6.56 10.46
C GLY A 76 2.53 6.40 11.43
N ARG A 77 1.81 7.49 11.74
CA ARG A 77 0.72 7.46 12.73
C ARG A 77 -0.58 7.01 12.11
N LEU A 78 -0.96 7.59 10.98
CA LEU A 78 -2.15 7.25 10.21
C LEU A 78 -1.74 6.71 8.85
N CYS A 79 -2.23 5.52 8.54
CA CYS A 79 -1.88 4.76 7.36
C CYS A 79 -3.12 4.51 6.50
N PHE A 80 -2.93 4.43 5.20
CA PHE A 80 -3.89 3.98 4.21
C PHE A 80 -3.22 2.96 3.27
N ALA A 81 -3.88 1.84 2.99
CA ALA A 81 -3.41 0.85 2.02
C ALA A 81 -4.57 -0.03 1.54
N LEU A 82 -4.28 -0.90 0.56
CA LEU A 82 -5.24 -1.86 0.04
C LEU A 82 -5.11 -3.21 0.72
N ALA A 83 -6.25 -3.90 0.88
CA ALA A 83 -6.28 -5.34 1.06
C ALA A 83 -7.14 -5.97 -0.04
N LEU A 84 -6.68 -7.09 -0.60
CA LEU A 84 -7.30 -7.75 -1.75
C LEU A 84 -7.59 -9.22 -1.46
N TRP A 85 -8.65 -9.77 -2.04
CA TRP A 85 -8.90 -11.21 -2.02
C TRP A 85 -9.66 -11.65 -3.27
N ASN A 86 -9.15 -12.65 -3.97
CA ASN A 86 -9.73 -13.16 -5.22
C ASN A 86 -10.70 -14.35 -5.00
N GLU A 87 -11.20 -14.54 -3.78
CA GLU A 87 -12.01 -15.67 -3.33
C GLU A 87 -11.30 -17.04 -3.32
N ARG A 88 -10.03 -17.10 -3.71
CA ARG A 88 -9.24 -18.34 -3.81
C ARG A 88 -8.00 -18.34 -2.94
N ASP A 89 -7.42 -17.16 -2.72
CA ASP A 89 -6.23 -16.99 -1.91
C ASP A 89 -6.48 -17.46 -0.48
N PRO A 90 -5.57 -18.20 0.18
CA PRO A 90 -5.76 -18.61 1.56
C PRO A 90 -5.70 -17.43 2.53
N ILE A 91 -5.25 -16.25 2.07
CA ILE A 91 -5.11 -15.06 2.88
C ILE A 91 -5.65 -13.81 2.21
N LEU A 92 -6.12 -12.88 3.04
CA LEU A 92 -6.32 -11.49 2.65
C LEU A 92 -4.96 -10.84 2.33
N LYS A 93 -4.78 -10.43 1.07
CA LYS A 93 -3.54 -9.84 0.55
C LYS A 93 -3.42 -8.37 0.98
N GLU A 94 -2.84 -8.15 2.15
CA GLU A 94 -2.58 -6.81 2.71
C GLU A 94 -1.16 -6.30 2.44
N ARG A 95 -0.26 -7.18 2.01
CA ARG A 95 1.18 -6.91 1.84
C ARG A 95 1.77 -7.80 0.76
N LEU A 96 2.94 -7.42 0.30
CA LEU A 96 3.75 -8.20 -0.61
C LEU A 96 4.37 -9.40 0.10
N PHE A 97 4.36 -10.56 -0.55
CA PHE A 97 5.04 -11.76 -0.12
C PHE A 97 6.47 -11.84 -0.66
N GLY A 98 7.36 -12.43 0.12
CA GLY A 98 8.73 -12.69 -0.28
C GLY A 98 9.37 -13.75 0.60
N LEU A 99 10.50 -14.26 0.14
CA LEU A 99 11.33 -15.22 0.85
C LEU A 99 12.30 -14.46 1.75
N THR A 100 12.53 -14.98 2.95
CA THR A 100 13.60 -14.50 3.84
C THR A 100 14.97 -14.96 3.32
N ASN A 101 16.05 -14.37 3.85
CA ASN A 101 17.43 -14.77 3.54
C ASN A 101 17.70 -16.28 3.53
N PRO A 102 17.27 -17.08 4.53
CA PRO A 102 17.47 -18.52 4.50
C PRO A 102 16.52 -19.30 3.56
N GLN A 103 15.47 -18.66 3.04
CA GLN A 103 14.48 -19.31 2.16
C GLN A 103 14.80 -19.13 0.67
N GLY A 104 15.39 -18.00 0.27
CA GLY A 104 15.80 -17.78 -1.12
C GLY A 104 17.21 -18.31 -1.40
N ASN A 105 17.42 -18.84 -2.61
CA ASN A 105 18.73 -19.33 -3.04
C ASN A 105 19.77 -18.20 -3.20
N HIS A 106 19.32 -16.95 -3.41
CA HIS A 106 20.16 -15.75 -3.43
C HIS A 106 19.88 -14.75 -2.29
N GLY A 107 19.17 -15.18 -1.24
CA GLY A 107 18.84 -14.33 -0.08
C GLY A 107 17.38 -13.88 -0.06
N GLU A 108 17.12 -12.70 0.49
CA GLU A 108 15.77 -12.12 0.53
C GLU A 108 15.27 -11.81 -0.88
N ASP A 109 14.07 -12.27 -1.19
CA ASP A 109 13.59 -12.35 -2.56
C ASP A 109 12.07 -12.14 -2.62
N PRO A 110 11.59 -10.95 -3.04
CA PRO A 110 10.17 -10.68 -3.19
C PRO A 110 9.55 -11.48 -4.34
N LYS A 111 8.43 -12.16 -4.09
CA LYS A 111 7.77 -13.04 -5.07
C LYS A 111 6.50 -12.46 -5.65
N GLU A 112 6.49 -11.15 -5.86
CA GLU A 112 5.32 -10.38 -6.26
C GLU A 112 5.67 -9.48 -7.45
N VAL A 113 4.67 -9.07 -8.21
CA VAL A 113 4.87 -8.15 -9.34
C VAL A 113 4.18 -6.83 -9.07
N TRP A 114 4.97 -5.81 -8.74
CA TRP A 114 4.50 -4.45 -8.51
C TRP A 114 5.48 -3.41 -9.06
N HIS A 115 4.96 -2.23 -9.40
CA HIS A 115 5.74 -1.15 -9.97
C HIS A 115 5.27 0.20 -9.44
N TYR A 116 6.20 1.00 -8.93
CA TYR A 116 5.99 2.44 -8.82
C TYR A 116 6.14 3.05 -10.22
N LEU A 117 5.04 3.63 -10.71
CA LEU A 117 4.94 4.14 -12.08
C LEU A 117 5.29 5.62 -12.15
N ASP A 118 4.94 6.39 -11.11
CA ASP A 118 5.19 7.83 -11.08
C ASP A 118 5.16 8.38 -9.64
N SER A 119 5.98 9.38 -9.34
CA SER A 119 5.89 10.13 -8.08
C SER A 119 6.69 11.42 -8.15
N THR A 120 6.01 12.56 -8.02
CA THR A 120 6.68 13.85 -7.78
C THR A 120 7.45 13.89 -6.45
N PRO A 121 8.51 14.72 -6.31
CA PRO A 121 9.30 14.85 -5.07
C PRO A 121 8.52 15.25 -3.81
N THR A 122 7.44 16.00 -3.96
CA THR A 122 6.53 16.37 -2.86
C THR A 122 5.40 15.37 -2.65
N HIS A 123 5.38 14.29 -3.43
CA HIS A 123 4.30 13.31 -3.49
C HIS A 123 2.94 13.98 -3.77
N SER A 124 2.93 15.11 -4.49
CA SER A 124 1.71 15.80 -4.91
C SER A 124 0.94 15.02 -5.97
N TYR A 125 1.66 14.18 -6.73
CA TYR A 125 1.15 13.09 -7.54
C TYR A 125 1.96 11.82 -7.29
N MET A 126 1.28 10.68 -7.16
CA MET A 126 1.87 9.34 -7.10
C MET A 126 1.00 8.32 -7.85
N ARG A 127 1.64 7.32 -8.45
CA ARG A 127 0.97 6.21 -9.12
C ARG A 127 1.76 4.92 -8.98
N ALA A 128 1.09 3.84 -8.60
CA ALA A 128 1.67 2.51 -8.46
C ALA A 128 0.72 1.44 -9.02
N LEU A 129 1.29 0.31 -9.43
CA LEU A 129 0.60 -0.85 -9.98
C LEU A 129 1.01 -2.10 -9.21
N TYR A 130 0.04 -2.95 -8.89
CA TYR A 130 0.23 -4.31 -8.39
C TYR A 130 -0.51 -5.29 -9.29
N LYS A 131 0.14 -6.40 -9.68
CA LYS A 131 -0.50 -7.47 -10.45
C LYS A 131 -0.94 -8.57 -9.49
N TYR A 132 -2.26 -8.68 -9.31
CA TYR A 132 -2.84 -9.68 -8.42
C TYR A 132 -3.41 -10.85 -9.22
N PRO A 133 -2.94 -12.10 -9.03
CA PRO A 133 -3.47 -13.23 -9.78
C PRO A 133 -4.95 -13.50 -9.51
N GLN A 134 -5.67 -14.06 -10.49
CA GLN A 134 -7.05 -14.54 -10.30
C GLN A 134 -7.12 -15.92 -9.64
N ALA A 135 -6.04 -16.71 -9.73
CA ALA A 135 -5.89 -17.98 -9.04
C ALA A 135 -5.35 -17.76 -7.61
N ALA A 136 -5.45 -18.79 -6.75
CA ALA A 136 -4.81 -18.76 -5.45
C ALA A 136 -3.30 -18.51 -5.60
N PHE A 137 -2.73 -17.66 -4.74
CA PHE A 137 -1.33 -17.32 -4.84
C PHE A 137 -0.46 -18.51 -4.39
N PRO A 138 0.58 -18.89 -5.16
CA PRO A 138 1.30 -20.15 -4.96
C PRO A 138 2.40 -20.08 -3.89
N TYR A 139 2.04 -19.67 -2.66
CA TYR A 139 2.99 -19.44 -1.55
C TYR A 139 3.92 -20.63 -1.27
N GLU A 140 3.36 -21.82 -1.06
CA GLU A 140 4.12 -23.03 -0.70
C GLU A 140 5.06 -23.46 -1.82
N ARG A 141 4.58 -23.45 -3.07
CA ARG A 141 5.41 -23.79 -4.24
C ARG A 141 6.60 -22.84 -4.39
N LEU A 142 6.41 -21.54 -4.16
CA LEU A 142 7.49 -20.55 -4.21
C LEU A 142 8.54 -20.82 -3.13
N ILE A 143 8.12 -21.20 -1.92
CA ILE A 143 9.04 -21.55 -0.82
C ILE A 143 9.79 -22.85 -1.15
N GLU A 144 9.07 -23.91 -1.50
CA GLU A 144 9.65 -25.24 -1.69
C GLU A 144 10.62 -25.31 -2.87
N GLU A 145 10.25 -24.72 -4.02
CA GLU A 145 11.11 -24.77 -5.21
C GLU A 145 12.38 -23.96 -5.02
N ASN A 146 12.31 -22.77 -4.42
CA ASN A 146 13.51 -21.97 -4.15
C ASN A 146 14.41 -22.63 -3.09
N ALA A 147 13.84 -23.31 -2.09
CA ALA A 147 14.63 -24.04 -1.10
C ALA A 147 15.39 -25.25 -1.68
N ARG A 148 14.91 -25.83 -2.79
CA ARG A 148 15.58 -26.94 -3.50
C ARG A 148 16.70 -26.48 -4.44
N ARG A 149 16.68 -25.21 -4.86
CA ARG A 149 17.65 -24.67 -5.81
C ARG A 149 18.98 -24.33 -5.14
N SER A 150 20.04 -24.60 -5.87
CA SER A 150 21.39 -24.18 -5.51
C SER A 150 21.62 -22.69 -5.82
N ARG A 151 22.75 -22.15 -5.33
CA ARG A 151 23.21 -20.78 -5.65
C ARG A 151 23.66 -20.59 -7.10
N GLU A 152 23.75 -21.66 -7.87
CA GLU A 152 24.12 -21.60 -9.30
C GLU A 152 22.88 -21.55 -10.21
N GLU A 153 21.72 -21.89 -9.67
CA GLU A 153 20.45 -21.86 -10.38
C GLU A 153 19.78 -20.48 -10.23
N ARG A 154 19.00 -20.08 -11.24
CA ARG A 154 18.21 -18.85 -11.16
C ARG A 154 17.12 -18.98 -10.09
N GLU A 155 16.62 -17.87 -9.56
CA GLU A 155 15.45 -17.92 -8.68
C GLU A 155 14.23 -18.48 -9.44
N PHE A 156 13.32 -19.12 -8.70
CA PHE A 156 12.02 -19.52 -9.22
C PHE A 156 11.02 -18.40 -8.91
N GLU A 157 10.51 -17.75 -9.96
CA GLU A 157 9.68 -16.55 -9.83
C GLU A 157 8.18 -16.83 -9.93
N LEU A 158 7.38 -15.83 -9.56
CA LEU A 158 5.92 -15.92 -9.66
C LEU A 158 5.47 -16.21 -11.09
N GLU A 159 6.12 -15.63 -12.11
CA GLU A 159 5.80 -15.89 -13.52
C GLU A 159 6.03 -17.37 -13.90
N ASP A 160 7.03 -18.03 -13.31
CA ASP A 160 7.35 -19.44 -13.61
C ASP A 160 6.28 -20.42 -13.07
N THR A 161 5.37 -19.93 -12.23
CA THR A 161 4.30 -20.75 -11.65
C THR A 161 3.15 -21.01 -12.62
N GLY A 162 3.02 -20.19 -13.67
CA GLY A 162 1.87 -20.19 -14.58
C GLY A 162 0.64 -19.44 -14.05
N VAL A 163 0.74 -18.78 -12.88
CA VAL A 163 -0.41 -18.08 -12.27
C VAL A 163 -0.93 -16.91 -13.12
N PHE A 164 -0.12 -16.42 -14.06
CA PHE A 164 -0.46 -15.34 -14.99
C PHE A 164 -0.80 -15.81 -16.41
N ASP A 165 -0.86 -17.13 -16.64
CA ASP A 165 -1.19 -17.69 -17.94
C ASP A 165 -2.54 -17.15 -18.44
N GLU A 166 -2.65 -16.95 -19.75
CA GLU A 166 -3.82 -16.33 -20.40
C GLU A 166 -4.16 -14.92 -19.87
N SER A 167 -3.18 -14.22 -19.29
CA SER A 167 -3.38 -12.90 -18.65
C SER A 167 -4.37 -12.93 -17.48
N ARG A 168 -4.49 -14.04 -16.77
CA ARG A 168 -5.45 -14.24 -15.64
C ARG A 168 -5.01 -13.54 -14.36
N TYR A 169 -4.94 -12.22 -14.41
CA TYR A 169 -4.65 -11.35 -13.28
C TYR A 169 -5.44 -10.04 -13.34
N PHE A 170 -5.46 -9.34 -12.21
CA PHE A 170 -5.93 -7.98 -12.09
C PHE A 170 -4.72 -7.04 -12.07
N ASP A 171 -4.76 -5.99 -12.88
CA ASP A 171 -3.95 -4.81 -12.63
C ASP A 171 -4.69 -3.96 -11.58
N VAL A 172 -4.10 -3.83 -10.40
CA VAL A 172 -4.60 -2.97 -9.32
C VAL A 172 -3.71 -1.73 -9.25
N ILE A 173 -4.28 -0.59 -9.64
CA ILE A 173 -3.57 0.68 -9.72
C ILE A 173 -4.04 1.58 -8.59
N ALA A 174 -3.11 2.08 -7.79
CA ALA A 174 -3.36 3.14 -6.80
C ALA A 174 -2.75 4.45 -7.30
N GLU A 175 -3.58 5.48 -7.43
CA GLU A 175 -3.17 6.84 -7.76
C GLU A 175 -3.55 7.80 -6.62
N TYR A 176 -2.65 8.74 -6.33
CA TYR A 176 -2.82 9.75 -5.30
C TYR A 176 -2.58 11.14 -5.90
N ALA A 177 -3.47 12.08 -5.60
CA ALA A 177 -3.33 13.47 -6.01
C ALA A 177 -3.63 14.40 -4.83
N LYS A 178 -2.69 15.30 -4.50
CA LYS A 178 -2.88 16.27 -3.42
C LYS A 178 -3.52 17.55 -3.94
N ILE A 179 -4.56 18.01 -3.25
CA ILE A 179 -5.09 19.37 -3.40
C ILE A 179 -4.23 20.31 -2.55
N ASP A 180 -3.95 19.90 -1.31
CA ASP A 180 -3.12 20.58 -0.32
C ASP A 180 -2.33 19.51 0.48
N PRO A 181 -1.27 19.85 1.24
CA PRO A 181 -0.59 18.93 2.15
C PRO A 181 -1.46 17.90 2.88
N ASP A 182 -2.58 18.33 3.47
CA ASP A 182 -3.46 17.48 4.27
C ASP A 182 -4.80 17.16 3.57
N ASP A 183 -4.83 17.22 2.23
CA ASP A 183 -6.01 16.91 1.42
C ASP A 183 -5.63 16.10 0.17
N ILE A 184 -5.94 14.81 0.23
CA ILE A 184 -5.45 13.78 -0.68
C ILE A 184 -6.63 13.05 -1.31
N LEU A 185 -6.69 13.11 -2.64
CA LEU A 185 -7.57 12.29 -3.44
C LEU A 185 -6.91 10.96 -3.76
N ILE A 186 -7.69 9.88 -3.70
CA ILE A 186 -7.23 8.52 -3.91
C ILE A 186 -8.11 7.88 -4.98
N ARG A 187 -7.49 7.33 -6.01
CA ARG A 187 -8.16 6.58 -7.08
C ARG A 187 -7.59 5.18 -7.15
N ILE A 188 -8.45 4.19 -7.00
CA ILE A 188 -8.09 2.78 -7.12
C ILE A 188 -8.77 2.22 -8.37
N THR A 189 -7.98 1.78 -9.35
CA THR A 189 -8.48 1.14 -10.57
C THR A 189 -8.17 -0.34 -10.50
N VAL A 190 -9.17 -1.19 -10.71
CA VAL A 190 -9.02 -2.64 -10.75
C VAL A 190 -9.44 -3.11 -12.13
N ALA A 191 -8.45 -3.47 -12.96
CA ALA A 191 -8.65 -3.90 -14.33
C ALA A 191 -8.40 -5.41 -14.46
N ASN A 192 -9.39 -6.14 -14.96
CA ASN A 192 -9.26 -7.56 -15.26
C ASN A 192 -8.60 -7.73 -16.63
N ARG A 193 -7.41 -8.34 -16.67
CA ARG A 193 -6.70 -8.63 -17.93
C ARG A 193 -7.05 -9.99 -18.53
N GLY A 194 -7.78 -10.81 -17.78
CA GLY A 194 -8.15 -12.16 -18.17
C GLY A 194 -9.34 -12.21 -19.14
N PRO A 195 -9.57 -13.39 -19.74
CA PRO A 195 -10.61 -13.60 -20.74
C PRO A 195 -12.01 -13.79 -20.15
N ASP A 196 -12.12 -14.02 -18.84
CA ASP A 196 -13.39 -14.28 -18.13
C ASP A 196 -13.66 -13.22 -17.07
N ALA A 197 -14.93 -12.97 -16.75
CA ALA A 197 -15.28 -12.16 -15.60
C ALA A 197 -14.79 -12.84 -14.31
N ALA A 198 -14.21 -12.05 -13.39
CA ALA A 198 -13.57 -12.60 -12.19
C ALA A 198 -13.96 -11.80 -10.93
N PRO A 199 -14.25 -12.49 -9.81
CA PRO A 199 -14.56 -11.84 -8.55
C PRO A 199 -13.29 -11.31 -7.88
N ILE A 200 -13.43 -10.18 -7.21
CA ILE A 200 -12.38 -9.61 -6.35
C ILE A 200 -13.00 -8.80 -5.22
N HIS A 201 -12.49 -9.01 -4.02
CA HIS A 201 -12.75 -8.19 -2.86
C HIS A 201 -11.67 -7.12 -2.76
N VAL A 202 -12.08 -5.87 -2.60
CA VAL A 202 -11.18 -4.72 -2.47
C VAL A 202 -11.52 -4.01 -1.17
N LEU A 203 -10.53 -3.86 -0.30
CA LEU A 203 -10.67 -3.25 1.02
C LEU A 203 -9.68 -2.09 1.19
N PRO A 204 -10.04 -0.88 0.74
CA PRO A 204 -9.31 0.34 1.06
C PRO A 204 -9.39 0.58 2.57
N THR A 205 -8.24 0.48 3.24
CA THR A 205 -8.14 0.33 4.68
C THR A 205 -7.38 1.51 5.27
N VAL A 206 -7.94 2.14 6.31
CA VAL A 206 -7.28 3.17 7.12
C VAL A 206 -7.03 2.63 8.54
N TRP A 207 -5.86 2.90 9.10
CA TRP A 207 -5.55 2.50 10.47
C TRP A 207 -4.53 3.40 11.15
N PHE A 208 -4.55 3.36 12.48
CA PHE A 208 -3.51 3.97 13.28
C PHE A 208 -2.45 2.95 13.71
N ARG A 209 -1.17 3.32 13.61
CA ARG A 209 -0.06 2.50 14.13
C ARG A 209 -0.18 2.36 15.64
N ASN A 210 0.04 1.14 16.14
CA ASN A 210 -0.16 0.84 17.55
C ASN A 210 1.00 1.32 18.43
N THR A 211 0.93 2.57 18.87
CA THR A 211 1.89 3.20 19.80
C THR A 211 1.34 3.36 21.22
N TRP A 212 0.02 3.26 21.42
CA TRP A 212 -0.64 3.53 22.71
C TRP A 212 -0.49 2.40 23.74
N LEU A 213 -0.36 1.14 23.31
CA LEU A 213 -0.38 -0.01 24.23
C LEU A 213 0.79 -0.04 25.23
N TRP A 214 1.91 0.64 24.95
CA TRP A 214 3.11 0.60 25.79
C TRP A 214 3.13 1.68 26.87
N GLY A 215 2.09 2.50 26.93
CA GLY A 215 2.01 3.65 27.82
C GLY A 215 3.20 4.60 27.64
N CYS A 216 3.53 5.32 28.70
CA CYS A 216 4.48 6.44 28.64
C CYS A 216 5.97 6.06 28.56
N LYS A 217 6.31 4.80 28.27
CA LYS A 217 7.69 4.28 28.44
C LYS A 217 8.62 4.44 27.23
N HIS A 218 8.09 4.62 26.02
CA HIS A 218 8.91 4.54 24.80
C HIS A 218 8.71 5.69 23.80
N GLU A 219 7.47 6.16 23.57
CA GLU A 219 7.17 7.28 22.63
C GLU A 219 6.26 8.37 23.25
N GLY A 220 6.18 8.44 24.59
CA GLY A 220 5.30 9.37 25.32
C GLY A 220 3.90 8.81 25.61
N CYS A 221 3.13 9.49 26.45
CA CYS A 221 1.75 9.12 26.72
C CYS A 221 0.86 9.62 25.58
N THR A 222 0.50 8.77 24.62
CA THR A 222 -0.49 9.13 23.59
C THR A 222 -1.83 8.51 23.91
N LEU A 223 -2.90 9.28 23.74
CA LEU A 223 -4.26 8.74 23.85
C LEU A 223 -4.52 7.76 22.71
N LYS A 224 -5.21 6.65 23.01
CA LYS A 224 -5.65 5.70 21.98
C LYS A 224 -6.48 6.45 20.92
N PRO A 225 -6.05 6.45 19.64
CA PRO A 225 -6.76 7.15 18.59
C PRO A 225 -8.08 6.43 18.28
N ARG A 226 -8.93 7.08 17.48
CA ARG A 226 -10.26 6.55 17.20
C ARG A 226 -10.67 6.80 15.76
N ILE A 227 -11.13 5.74 15.12
CA ILE A 227 -11.86 5.75 13.86
C ILE A 227 -13.33 5.49 14.19
N SER A 228 -14.25 6.28 13.64
CA SER A 228 -15.70 6.08 13.84
C SER A 228 -16.47 6.50 12.61
N LYS A 229 -17.51 5.74 12.28
CA LYS A 229 -18.46 6.10 11.23
C LYS A 229 -19.18 7.39 11.58
N LEU A 230 -19.22 8.34 10.64
CA LEU A 230 -20.07 9.53 10.73
C LEU A 230 -21.37 9.30 9.95
N ASP A 231 -21.25 8.75 8.75
CA ASP A 231 -22.33 8.33 7.87
C ASP A 231 -21.84 7.20 6.93
N ASP A 232 -22.66 6.77 5.97
CA ASP A 232 -22.32 5.67 5.06
C ASP A 232 -21.18 5.98 4.08
N HIS A 233 -20.85 7.25 3.86
CA HIS A 233 -19.74 7.69 3.02
C HIS A 233 -18.50 8.11 3.81
N LEU A 234 -18.65 8.48 5.09
CA LEU A 234 -17.65 9.28 5.79
C LEU A 234 -17.25 8.69 7.14
N LEU A 235 -15.94 8.56 7.34
CA LEU A 235 -15.32 8.24 8.63
C LEU A 235 -14.70 9.48 9.28
N THR A 236 -14.72 9.50 10.61
CA THR A 236 -13.90 10.40 11.44
C THR A 236 -12.66 9.66 11.90
N LEU A 237 -11.49 10.28 11.74
CA LEU A 237 -10.20 9.77 12.20
C LEU A 237 -9.64 10.75 13.24
N GLN A 238 -9.55 10.36 14.51
CA GLN A 238 -9.14 11.21 15.61
C GLN A 238 -7.82 10.73 16.19
N HIS A 239 -6.82 11.60 16.18
CA HIS A 239 -5.54 11.37 16.81
C HIS A 239 -5.05 12.65 17.47
N GLU A 240 -4.43 12.52 18.65
CA GLU A 240 -4.07 13.64 19.52
C GLU A 240 -3.15 14.66 18.84
N SER A 241 -1.97 14.23 18.38
CA SER A 241 -0.97 15.11 17.76
C SER A 241 -1.15 15.32 16.25
N LEU A 242 -1.70 14.33 15.53
CA LEU A 242 -1.98 14.45 14.09
C LEU A 242 -3.22 15.33 13.82
N HIS A 243 -4.06 15.54 14.84
CA HIS A 243 -5.39 16.14 14.76
C HIS A 243 -6.39 15.26 13.98
N SER A 244 -7.60 15.79 13.77
CA SER A 244 -8.69 15.03 13.16
C SER A 244 -8.66 15.09 11.64
N PHE A 245 -8.90 13.94 11.02
CA PHE A 245 -9.07 13.75 9.57
C PHE A 245 -10.44 13.14 9.26
N ARG A 246 -10.82 13.25 7.99
CA ARG A 246 -11.99 12.63 7.39
C ARG A 246 -11.54 11.69 6.29
N PHE A 247 -12.15 10.51 6.23
CA PHE A 247 -11.96 9.58 5.12
C PHE A 247 -13.30 9.34 4.44
N ALA A 248 -13.43 9.81 3.20
CA ALA A 248 -14.65 9.75 2.41
C ALA A 248 -14.54 8.68 1.31
N ALA A 249 -15.61 7.92 1.09
CA ALA A 249 -15.77 7.00 -0.03
C ALA A 249 -16.90 7.49 -0.96
N GLU A 250 -16.65 7.54 -2.26
CA GLU A 250 -17.66 7.99 -3.24
C GLU A 250 -18.78 6.95 -3.38
N THR A 251 -18.40 5.69 -3.55
CA THR A 251 -19.33 4.57 -3.64
C THR A 251 -19.56 3.97 -2.25
N ILE A 252 -20.82 3.75 -1.87
CA ILE A 252 -21.15 3.13 -0.58
C ILE A 252 -20.75 1.65 -0.60
N ALA A 253 -20.12 1.21 0.48
CA ALA A 253 -19.87 -0.19 0.79
C ALA A 253 -19.98 -0.42 2.30
N PRO A 254 -20.21 -1.66 2.76
CA PRO A 254 -20.16 -1.97 4.18
C PRO A 254 -18.82 -1.57 4.80
N TRP A 255 -18.86 -0.83 5.90
CA TRP A 255 -17.68 -0.49 6.68
C TRP A 255 -17.38 -1.58 7.71
N LEU A 256 -16.15 -2.08 7.71
CA LEU A 256 -15.64 -3.00 8.72
C LEU A 256 -14.77 -2.23 9.70
N PHE A 257 -14.86 -2.57 10.99
CA PHE A 257 -14.09 -1.93 12.06
C PHE A 257 -13.41 -2.97 12.95
N THR A 258 -12.18 -2.69 13.38
CA THR A 258 -11.45 -3.50 14.36
C THR A 258 -10.39 -2.65 15.05
N GLU A 259 -9.60 -3.26 15.91
CA GLU A 259 -8.40 -2.67 16.49
C GLU A 259 -7.15 -3.11 15.73
N ASN A 260 -6.18 -2.21 15.53
CA ASN A 260 -4.82 -2.59 15.12
C ASN A 260 -4.03 -3.14 16.33
N GLU A 261 -4.58 -4.16 17.00
CA GLU A 261 -3.99 -4.80 18.19
C GLU A 261 -3.63 -6.25 17.89
N SER A 262 -2.49 -6.73 18.40
CA SER A 262 -2.05 -8.10 18.16
C SER A 262 -3.07 -9.11 18.68
N ASN A 263 -3.33 -10.16 17.90
CA ASN A 263 -4.07 -11.33 18.32
C ASN A 263 -3.17 -12.22 19.20
N ASN A 264 -3.12 -11.90 20.49
CA ASN A 264 -2.30 -12.58 21.49
C ASN A 264 -2.74 -14.02 21.72
N GLU A 265 -4.03 -14.33 21.58
CA GLU A 265 -4.54 -15.69 21.76
C GLU A 265 -3.96 -16.62 20.69
N LYS A 266 -3.98 -16.17 19.43
CA LYS A 266 -3.43 -16.90 18.29
C LYS A 266 -1.91 -16.97 18.32
N LEU A 267 -1.23 -15.87 18.64
CA LEU A 267 0.23 -15.76 18.50
C LEU A 267 1.01 -16.25 19.74
N PHE A 268 0.47 -16.03 20.93
CA PHE A 268 1.21 -16.14 22.19
C PHE A 268 0.47 -16.94 23.27
N GLY A 269 -0.74 -17.46 22.98
CA GLY A 269 -1.55 -18.22 23.95
C GLY A 269 -1.99 -17.41 25.17
N SER A 270 -2.01 -16.07 25.06
CA SER A 270 -2.43 -15.17 26.14
C SER A 270 -3.69 -14.38 25.76
N PRO A 271 -4.53 -13.94 26.72
CA PRO A 271 -5.80 -13.30 26.40
C PRO A 271 -5.65 -12.03 25.56
N ASN A 272 -6.61 -11.81 24.66
CA ASN A 272 -6.73 -10.55 23.94
C ASN A 272 -7.29 -9.45 24.86
N LEU A 273 -6.88 -8.19 24.65
CA LEU A 273 -7.42 -7.03 25.38
C LEU A 273 -8.84 -6.64 24.90
N SER A 274 -9.15 -7.01 23.67
CA SER A 274 -10.41 -6.78 22.96
C SER A 274 -10.69 -8.01 22.09
N PRO A 275 -11.96 -8.40 21.89
CA PRO A 275 -12.29 -9.46 20.94
C PRO A 275 -12.03 -9.05 19.48
N TYR A 276 -11.94 -7.76 19.20
CA TYR A 276 -11.67 -7.21 17.86
C TYR A 276 -10.17 -6.91 17.75
N VAL A 277 -9.45 -7.74 16.98
CA VAL A 277 -7.98 -7.72 16.83
C VAL A 277 -7.58 -7.54 15.36
N LYS A 278 -6.28 -7.40 15.10
CA LYS A 278 -5.73 -6.96 13.80
C LYS A 278 -6.17 -7.84 12.61
N ASP A 279 -6.29 -9.14 12.80
CA ASP A 279 -6.68 -10.11 11.77
C ASP A 279 -8.20 -10.29 11.61
N ALA A 280 -9.04 -9.48 12.28
CA ALA A 280 -10.49 -9.53 12.15
C ALA A 280 -11.00 -9.43 10.69
N PHE A 281 -10.39 -8.57 9.86
CA PHE A 281 -10.81 -8.45 8.46
C PHE A 281 -10.49 -9.72 7.66
N HIS A 282 -9.39 -10.40 7.97
CA HIS A 282 -9.05 -11.68 7.38
C HIS A 282 -10.09 -12.73 7.77
N GLU A 283 -10.42 -12.86 9.06
CA GLU A 283 -11.42 -13.82 9.53
C GLU A 283 -12.83 -13.55 8.96
N ALA A 284 -13.25 -12.29 8.92
CA ALA A 284 -14.57 -11.91 8.41
C ALA A 284 -14.70 -12.12 6.89
N VAL A 285 -13.65 -11.78 6.12
CA VAL A 285 -13.71 -11.81 4.65
C VAL A 285 -13.38 -13.19 4.09
N VAL A 286 -12.28 -13.81 4.54
CA VAL A 286 -11.77 -15.07 3.99
C VAL A 286 -12.49 -16.28 4.62
N HIS A 287 -12.80 -16.21 5.91
CA HIS A 287 -13.43 -17.31 6.65
C HIS A 287 -14.91 -17.10 6.97
N GLY A 288 -15.49 -15.95 6.58
CA GLY A 288 -16.91 -15.65 6.76
C GLY A 288 -17.34 -15.42 8.22
N LYS A 289 -16.39 -15.22 9.15
CA LYS A 289 -16.67 -15.00 10.57
C LYS A 289 -17.01 -13.53 10.86
N ALA A 290 -18.21 -13.12 10.49
CA ALA A 290 -18.65 -11.71 10.55
C ALA A 290 -18.68 -11.12 11.98
N ASP A 291 -18.73 -11.96 13.01
CA ASP A 291 -18.69 -11.57 14.43
C ASP A 291 -17.31 -11.12 14.92
N THR A 292 -16.27 -11.30 14.10
CA THR A 292 -14.89 -10.88 14.44
C THR A 292 -14.63 -9.39 14.23
N VAL A 293 -15.51 -8.67 13.52
CA VAL A 293 -15.43 -7.20 13.36
C VAL A 293 -16.35 -6.49 14.34
N ASN A 294 -16.00 -5.26 14.74
CA ASN A 294 -16.74 -4.51 15.73
C ASN A 294 -18.07 -3.97 15.16
N PRO A 295 -19.24 -4.47 15.60
CA PRO A 295 -20.53 -4.05 15.08
C PRO A 295 -20.93 -2.66 15.57
N ARG A 296 -20.17 -2.05 16.49
CA ARG A 296 -20.42 -0.70 17.01
C ARG A 296 -19.84 0.42 16.14
N GLU A 297 -19.27 0.06 14.98
CA GLU A 297 -18.79 1.01 13.95
C GLU A 297 -17.69 1.99 14.43
N PHE A 298 -16.78 1.50 15.29
CA PHE A 298 -15.58 2.23 15.70
C PHE A 298 -14.39 1.30 15.96
N GLY A 299 -13.18 1.85 15.96
CA GLY A 299 -11.96 1.11 16.31
C GLY A 299 -10.71 1.94 16.04
N THR A 300 -9.58 1.29 15.79
CA THR A 300 -8.33 1.92 15.32
C THR A 300 -7.93 1.50 13.92
N LYS A 301 -8.69 0.58 13.30
CA LYS A 301 -8.56 0.13 11.91
C LYS A 301 -9.96 0.01 11.31
N ALA A 302 -10.15 0.53 10.10
CA ALA A 302 -11.41 0.49 9.38
C ALA A 302 -11.20 0.27 7.87
N ALA A 303 -12.14 -0.39 7.20
CA ALA A 303 -12.08 -0.61 5.75
C ALA A 303 -13.47 -0.59 5.12
N ALA A 304 -13.58 -0.05 3.91
CA ALA A 304 -14.76 -0.22 3.06
C ALA A 304 -14.64 -1.55 2.31
N HIS A 305 -15.62 -2.46 2.46
CA HIS A 305 -15.58 -3.78 1.83
C HIS A 305 -16.35 -3.83 0.51
N TYR A 306 -15.63 -3.69 -0.61
CA TYR A 306 -16.20 -3.87 -1.94
C TYR A 306 -16.07 -5.32 -2.37
N ARG A 307 -17.18 -5.93 -2.81
CA ARG A 307 -17.21 -7.21 -3.51
C ARG A 307 -17.57 -6.94 -4.96
N LEU A 308 -16.61 -7.13 -5.86
CA LEU A 308 -16.73 -6.73 -7.25
C LEU A 308 -16.66 -7.96 -8.15
N MET A 309 -17.44 -7.93 -9.23
CA MET A 309 -17.28 -8.84 -10.36
C MET A 309 -16.77 -8.00 -11.52
N ILE A 310 -15.50 -8.14 -11.89
CA ILE A 310 -14.88 -7.34 -12.95
C ILE A 310 -15.05 -8.08 -14.28
N PRO A 311 -15.72 -7.49 -15.29
CA PRO A 311 -15.88 -8.11 -16.61
C PRO A 311 -14.53 -8.45 -17.25
N ALA A 312 -14.51 -9.44 -18.14
CA ALA A 312 -13.34 -9.76 -18.95
C ALA A 312 -12.83 -8.52 -19.70
N GLY A 313 -11.53 -8.21 -19.58
CA GLY A 313 -10.92 -7.01 -20.18
C GLY A 313 -11.43 -5.67 -19.61
N GLY A 314 -12.37 -5.69 -18.65
CA GLY A 314 -13.01 -4.51 -18.08
C GLY A 314 -12.30 -3.99 -16.83
N GLU A 315 -12.76 -2.85 -16.33
CA GLU A 315 -12.22 -2.24 -15.13
C GLU A 315 -13.29 -1.54 -14.29
N VAL A 316 -13.00 -1.39 -12.99
CA VAL A 316 -13.80 -0.60 -12.05
C VAL A 316 -12.88 0.40 -11.36
N VAL A 317 -13.39 1.61 -11.15
CA VAL A 317 -12.69 2.68 -10.43
C VAL A 317 -13.41 2.98 -9.12
N LEU A 318 -12.66 2.99 -8.01
CA LEU A 318 -13.11 3.41 -6.69
C LEU A 318 -12.41 4.70 -6.30
N ARG A 319 -13.14 5.65 -5.73
CA ARG A 319 -12.63 6.98 -5.36
C ARG A 319 -12.80 7.26 -3.87
N PHE A 320 -11.74 7.80 -3.26
CA PHE A 320 -11.70 8.18 -1.86
C PHE A 320 -11.03 9.55 -1.67
N ARG A 321 -11.25 10.17 -0.51
CA ARG A 321 -10.58 11.38 -0.09
C ARG A 321 -10.17 11.28 1.38
N LEU A 322 -8.91 11.57 1.66
CA LEU A 322 -8.37 11.72 3.01
C LEU A 322 -8.03 13.20 3.20
N ALA A 323 -8.77 13.88 4.08
CA ALA A 323 -8.62 15.32 4.28
C ALA A 323 -8.63 15.71 5.77
N ALA A 324 -7.90 16.76 6.14
CA ALA A 324 -8.02 17.36 7.47
C ALA A 324 -9.47 17.75 7.74
N ALA A 325 -9.97 17.47 8.95
CA ALA A 325 -11.40 17.58 9.23
C ALA A 325 -11.98 19.01 9.10
N HIS A 326 -11.15 20.04 9.29
CA HIS A 326 -11.54 21.44 9.14
C HIS A 326 -11.49 21.93 7.68
N ALA A 327 -10.85 21.17 6.78
CA ALA A 327 -10.67 21.52 5.38
C ALA A 327 -11.44 20.59 4.42
N CYS A 328 -12.10 19.55 4.94
CA CYS A 328 -12.90 18.63 4.13
C CYS A 328 -14.13 19.36 3.54
N PRO A 329 -14.32 19.38 2.21
CA PRO A 329 -15.42 20.12 1.60
C PRO A 329 -16.76 19.37 1.76
N THR A 330 -17.85 20.12 1.58
CA THR A 330 -19.22 19.59 1.65
C THR A 330 -19.56 18.63 0.50
N VAL A 331 -18.91 18.79 -0.66
CA VAL A 331 -19.00 17.89 -1.81
C VAL A 331 -17.61 17.27 -2.03
N PRO A 332 -17.30 16.12 -1.39
CA PRO A 332 -15.93 15.60 -1.31
C PRO A 332 -15.27 15.24 -2.65
N PHE A 333 -16.03 15.08 -3.73
CA PHE A 333 -15.54 14.57 -5.02
C PHE A 333 -15.75 15.53 -6.20
N GLY A 334 -16.22 16.76 -5.98
CA GLY A 334 -16.52 17.71 -7.06
C GLY A 334 -15.30 18.20 -7.84
N ASP A 335 -14.13 18.23 -7.20
CA ASP A 335 -12.84 18.69 -7.71
C ASP A 335 -11.93 17.52 -8.19
N PHE A 336 -12.47 16.30 -8.23
CA PHE A 336 -11.65 15.09 -8.29
C PHE A 336 -10.90 14.93 -9.61
N GLU A 337 -11.61 14.92 -10.73
CA GLU A 337 -11.01 14.71 -12.05
C GLU A 337 -10.09 15.86 -12.47
N GLU A 338 -10.50 17.10 -12.16
CA GLU A 338 -9.69 18.29 -12.41
C GLU A 338 -8.36 18.22 -11.65
N THR A 339 -8.39 17.93 -10.34
CA THR A 339 -7.19 17.82 -9.52
C THR A 339 -6.23 16.75 -10.07
N PHE A 340 -6.74 15.58 -10.43
CA PHE A 340 -5.90 14.52 -11.01
C PHE A 340 -5.28 14.96 -12.34
N ALA A 341 -6.03 15.63 -13.21
CA ALA A 341 -5.50 16.16 -14.47
C ALA A 341 -4.41 17.22 -14.21
N THR A 342 -4.65 18.15 -13.28
CA THR A 342 -3.67 19.18 -12.91
C THR A 342 -2.39 18.57 -12.34
N ARG A 343 -2.50 17.65 -11.37
CA ARG A 343 -1.34 17.01 -10.73
C ARG A 343 -0.50 16.20 -11.73
N ARG A 344 -1.13 15.53 -12.70
CA ARG A 344 -0.42 14.85 -13.80
C ARG A 344 0.33 15.83 -14.70
N ALA A 345 -0.34 16.90 -15.15
CA ALA A 345 0.28 17.90 -16.03
C ALA A 345 1.46 18.61 -15.34
N GLU A 346 1.37 18.85 -14.04
CA GLU A 346 2.47 19.42 -13.26
C GLU A 346 3.64 18.45 -13.08
N ALA A 347 3.36 17.15 -12.90
CA ALA A 347 4.38 16.11 -12.87
C ALA A 347 5.09 16.02 -14.24
N ASP A 348 4.33 16.04 -15.34
CA ASP A 348 4.88 16.07 -16.70
C ASP A 348 5.80 17.28 -16.89
N ALA A 349 5.34 18.48 -16.55
CA ALA A 349 6.14 19.70 -16.64
C ALA A 349 7.42 19.64 -15.79
N PHE A 350 7.36 19.07 -14.57
CA PHE A 350 8.54 18.90 -13.72
C PHE A 350 9.58 17.96 -14.36
N TYR A 351 9.15 16.81 -14.86
CA TYR A 351 10.06 15.83 -15.47
C TYR A 351 10.58 16.27 -16.84
N ASP A 352 9.81 17.04 -17.61
CA ASP A 352 10.28 17.65 -18.85
C ASP A 352 11.45 18.62 -18.62
N VAL A 353 11.45 19.34 -17.49
CA VAL A 353 12.56 20.19 -17.07
C VAL A 353 13.72 19.38 -16.49
N LYS A 354 13.43 18.30 -15.76
CA LYS A 354 14.45 17.49 -15.06
C LYS A 354 15.23 16.56 -16.00
N CYS A 355 14.57 15.98 -17.00
CA CYS A 355 15.19 15.04 -17.94
C CYS A 355 15.98 15.79 -19.02
N SER A 356 17.20 15.32 -19.31
CA SER A 356 18.03 15.91 -20.37
C SER A 356 17.30 15.89 -21.72
N ARG A 357 17.37 16.99 -22.46
CA ARG A 357 16.83 17.08 -23.84
C ARG A 357 17.46 16.09 -24.81
N ALA A 358 18.64 15.56 -24.50
CA ALA A 358 19.33 14.56 -25.32
C ALA A 358 18.71 13.14 -25.26
N LEU A 359 17.86 12.85 -24.27
CA LEU A 359 17.26 11.52 -24.10
C LEU A 359 16.10 11.29 -25.08
N GLY A 360 15.97 10.08 -25.63
CA GLY A 360 14.78 9.69 -26.38
C GLY A 360 13.54 9.57 -25.47
N PRO A 361 12.31 9.53 -26.02
CA PRO A 361 11.08 9.41 -25.22
C PRO A 361 11.06 8.21 -24.28
N GLU A 362 11.58 7.06 -24.71
CA GLU A 362 11.66 5.85 -23.88
C GLU A 362 12.61 6.01 -22.70
N GLN A 363 13.81 6.55 -22.95
CA GLN A 363 14.80 6.82 -21.91
C GLN A 363 14.27 7.81 -20.86
N ARG A 364 13.50 8.82 -21.27
CA ARG A 364 12.82 9.73 -20.34
C ARG A 364 11.79 9.02 -19.47
N ARG A 365 10.98 8.11 -20.05
CA ARG A 365 10.01 7.31 -19.31
C ARG A 365 10.70 6.42 -18.26
N VAL A 366 11.74 5.70 -18.65
CA VAL A 366 12.54 4.87 -17.73
C VAL A 366 13.12 5.71 -16.60
N MET A 367 13.71 6.88 -16.92
CA MET A 367 14.27 7.79 -15.93
C MET A 367 13.21 8.32 -14.95
N ARG A 368 12.03 8.74 -15.44
CA ARG A 368 10.92 9.19 -14.59
C ARG A 368 10.42 8.08 -13.68
N GLN A 369 10.21 6.88 -14.23
CA GLN A 369 9.78 5.74 -13.45
C GLN A 369 10.80 5.37 -12.36
N ALA A 370 12.10 5.44 -12.69
CA ALA A 370 13.17 5.21 -11.72
C ALA A 370 13.14 6.22 -10.55
N TYR A 371 12.72 7.47 -10.78
CA TYR A 371 12.54 8.44 -9.70
C TYR A 371 11.33 8.15 -8.80
N ALA A 372 10.37 7.35 -9.26
CA ALA A 372 9.21 6.97 -8.46
C ALA A 372 9.51 5.80 -7.49
N GLN A 373 10.51 4.99 -7.85
CA GLN A 373 10.98 3.87 -7.05
C GLN A 373 11.74 4.39 -5.81
N PRO A 374 11.67 3.70 -4.66
CA PRO A 374 12.62 3.96 -3.57
C PRO A 374 14.05 3.79 -4.11
N PRO A 375 15.05 4.50 -3.54
CA PRO A 375 16.43 4.21 -3.86
C PRO A 375 16.73 2.75 -3.47
N VAL A 376 16.68 1.85 -4.46
CA VAL A 376 17.16 0.48 -4.32
C VAL A 376 18.68 0.59 -4.26
N VAL A 377 19.25 0.29 -3.11
CA VAL A 377 20.67 -0.06 -3.02
C VAL A 377 20.79 -1.48 -3.55
N GLU A 378 20.80 -1.64 -4.87
CA GLU A 378 21.57 -2.64 -5.60
C GLU A 378 21.32 -2.63 -7.12
N ALA A 379 22.44 -2.74 -7.84
CA ALA A 379 22.65 -3.14 -9.22
C ALA A 379 21.69 -2.64 -10.32
N ILE A 380 22.19 -1.66 -11.08
CA ILE A 380 21.88 -1.52 -12.51
C ILE A 380 22.15 -2.87 -13.18
N LEU A 381 21.11 -3.67 -13.42
CA LEU A 381 21.16 -4.76 -14.39
C LEU A 381 21.41 -4.11 -15.77
N PRO A 382 22.45 -4.52 -16.50
CA PRO A 382 22.72 -3.95 -17.82
C PRO A 382 21.58 -4.32 -18.76
N LEU A 383 21.00 -3.30 -19.38
CA LEU A 383 20.18 -3.41 -20.59
C LEU A 383 20.90 -4.30 -21.61
N ARG A 384 20.54 -5.59 -21.68
CA ARG A 384 20.90 -6.45 -22.80
C ARG A 384 20.07 -6.00 -24.00
N ARG A 385 20.69 -5.22 -24.88
CA ARG A 385 20.41 -5.30 -26.31
C ARG A 385 20.69 -6.74 -26.74
N GLU A 386 19.67 -7.48 -27.13
CA GLU A 386 19.71 -8.44 -28.25
C GLU A 386 18.32 -9.03 -28.55
N GLY A 387 17.81 -8.65 -29.71
CA GLY A 387 16.96 -9.41 -30.63
C GLY A 387 15.83 -10.31 -30.10
N LEU A 388 14.59 -9.82 -30.26
CA LEU A 388 13.53 -10.63 -30.86
C LEU A 388 12.83 -9.81 -31.94
N ALA A 389 13.39 -9.91 -33.14
CA ALA A 389 12.61 -9.78 -34.36
C ALA A 389 11.78 -11.05 -34.52
N GLY A 390 10.49 -10.92 -34.84
CA GLY A 390 9.68 -12.02 -35.38
C GLY A 390 8.38 -12.28 -34.63
N TRP A 391 7.30 -11.79 -35.27
CA TRP A 391 5.87 -12.09 -35.09
C TRP A 391 5.10 -11.27 -34.07
#